data_AF-A0A1Q8CN35-F1
#
_entry.id   AF-A0A1Q8CN35-F1
#
_cell.length_a   1.000
_cell.length_b   1.000
_cell.length_c   1.000
_cell.angle_alpha   90.00
_cell.angle_beta   90.00
_cell.angle_gamma   90.00
#
_symmetry.space_group_name_H-M   'P 1'
#
loop_
_entity.id
_entity.type
_entity.pdbx_description
1 polymer ?
#
loop_
_entity_poly.entity_id
_entity_poly.type
_entity_poly.pdbx_seq_one_letter_code
_entity_poly.pdbx_strand_id
1 'polypeptide(L)'
;MSSLAGDARGGPGSSVGPFTAASRVRSLGDGTFTADLGNAWTVGGKPHGGFLMALLARAAVATAGSGSPVADPLAVSAQFLRPPEVGPVLLRTDIRKSGRQATVVSVHLEQRGQSCVEGVVTTGRLPRERAAWSDLPNQPAEPPGNAVDVAALPMASVFRLTTGCDVRLDPNGAGFLHGHAGDPPRLRLWVRPRGEQVDPMFALLAGDVSVPVTFNLGRFGWTPTVQLTGLLRSRPAPGWLRVQVDCRAVHGAWFDSDATVVDSTGRLVCQARQLALSAQG
;
A
#
# COMPACT_ATOMS: atom_id res chain seq x y z
N MET A 1 -51.34 30.17 12.66
CA MET A 1 -50.81 28.91 13.21
C MET A 1 -50.72 27.89 12.09
N SER A 2 -49.53 27.31 11.90
CA SER A 2 -49.18 26.20 10.98
C SER A 2 -49.31 26.46 9.47
N SER A 3 -48.42 26.00 8.59
CA SER A 3 -47.14 25.31 8.73
C SER A 3 -46.51 25.32 7.32
N LEU A 4 -45.29 25.85 7.17
CA LEU A 4 -44.47 25.66 5.98
C LEU A 4 -43.75 24.32 6.14
N ALA A 5 -44.12 23.33 5.34
CA ALA A 5 -43.37 22.09 5.21
C ALA A 5 -42.09 22.37 4.41
N GLY A 6 -40.96 22.52 5.11
CA GLY A 6 -39.63 22.50 4.53
C GLY A 6 -39.20 21.05 4.34
N ASP A 7 -39.14 20.64 3.07
CA ASP A 7 -38.71 19.32 2.64
C ASP A 7 -37.18 19.22 2.80
N ALA A 8 -36.74 18.55 3.86
CA ALA A 8 -35.34 18.29 4.14
C ALA A 8 -34.83 17.17 3.23
N ARG A 9 -34.25 17.54 2.08
CA ARG A 9 -33.46 16.61 1.27
C ARG A 9 -32.20 16.22 2.03
N GLY A 10 -32.21 15.04 2.64
CA GLY A 10 -31.01 14.36 3.11
C GLY A 10 -30.07 14.10 1.93
N GLY A 11 -28.88 14.69 1.96
CA GLY A 11 -27.82 14.38 1.00
C GLY A 11 -27.39 12.91 1.12
N PRO A 12 -26.88 12.28 0.04
CA PRO A 12 -26.43 10.90 0.08
C PRO A 12 -25.28 10.78 1.09
N GLY A 13 -25.48 9.96 2.12
CA GLY A 13 -24.44 9.64 3.09
C GLY A 13 -23.23 9.06 2.38
N SER A 14 -22.06 9.69 2.54
CA SER A 14 -20.81 9.20 1.98
C SER A 14 -20.46 7.86 2.63
N SER A 15 -20.78 6.75 1.99
CA SER A 15 -20.29 5.43 2.40
C SER A 15 -18.76 5.45 2.35
N VAL A 16 -18.12 5.14 3.48
CA VAL A 16 -16.67 4.95 3.56
C VAL A 16 -16.28 3.83 2.59
N GLY A 17 -15.26 4.05 1.79
CA GLY A 17 -14.80 3.07 0.80
C GLY A 17 -14.25 1.78 1.40
N PRO A 18 -14.18 0.69 0.62
CA PRO A 18 -13.71 -0.63 1.08
C PRO A 18 -12.31 -0.64 1.70
N PHE A 19 -11.34 0.06 1.12
CA PHE A 19 -9.98 0.17 1.64
C PHE A 19 -9.93 1.03 2.90
N THR A 20 -10.58 2.19 2.90
CA THR A 20 -10.63 3.04 4.10
C THR A 20 -11.30 2.31 5.26
N ALA A 21 -12.39 1.58 5.01
CA ALA A 21 -13.08 0.78 6.02
C ALA A 21 -12.20 -0.36 6.55
N ALA A 22 -11.58 -1.15 5.65
CA ALA A 22 -10.76 -2.29 6.04
C ALA A 22 -9.47 -1.89 6.75
N SER A 23 -8.86 -0.78 6.36
CA SER A 23 -7.62 -0.29 6.98
C SER A 23 -7.87 0.55 8.25
N ARG A 24 -9.10 0.63 8.75
CA ARG A 24 -9.39 1.42 9.96
C ARG A 24 -8.74 0.80 11.20
N VAL A 25 -8.06 1.65 11.97
CA VAL A 25 -7.58 1.30 13.32
C VAL A 25 -8.49 1.92 14.37
N ARG A 26 -8.78 1.19 15.44
CA ARG A 26 -9.58 1.66 16.58
C ARG A 26 -8.70 1.76 17.81
N SER A 27 -8.64 2.95 18.42
CA SER A 27 -7.90 3.16 19.67
C SER A 27 -8.52 2.35 20.81
N LEU A 28 -7.66 1.75 21.63
CA LEU A 28 -7.98 1.12 22.90
C LEU A 28 -7.49 1.95 24.11
N GLY A 29 -6.87 3.11 23.86
CA GLY A 29 -6.18 3.90 24.89
C GLY A 29 -4.68 3.61 24.97
N ASP A 30 -3.92 4.50 25.61
CA ASP A 30 -2.51 4.32 25.97
C ASP A 30 -1.59 3.87 24.81
N GLY A 31 -1.76 4.47 23.63
CA GLY A 31 -0.97 4.11 22.44
C GLY A 31 -1.29 2.73 21.84
N THR A 32 -2.36 2.08 22.31
CA THR A 32 -2.77 0.77 21.78
C THR A 32 -3.97 0.93 20.84
N PHE A 33 -3.95 0.17 19.74
CA PHE A 33 -5.00 0.10 18.74
C PHE A 33 -5.34 -1.34 18.41
N THR A 34 -6.51 -1.54 17.81
CA THR A 34 -6.89 -2.81 17.20
C THR A 34 -7.40 -2.60 15.77
N ALA A 35 -7.20 -3.61 14.94
CA ALA A 35 -7.70 -3.68 13.58
C ALA A 35 -8.13 -5.12 13.26
N ASP A 36 -8.90 -5.31 12.20
CA ASP A 36 -9.28 -6.62 11.68
C ASP A 36 -8.68 -6.82 10.29
N LEU A 37 -7.87 -7.87 10.13
CA LEU A 37 -7.26 -8.22 8.86
C LEU A 37 -8.25 -9.02 8.02
N GLY A 38 -8.99 -8.32 7.16
CA GLY A 38 -9.98 -8.95 6.29
C GLY A 38 -9.38 -9.75 5.13
N ASN A 39 -10.06 -10.84 4.74
CA ASN A 39 -9.64 -11.74 3.66
C ASN A 39 -9.46 -11.04 2.29
N ALA A 40 -10.18 -9.94 2.05
CA ALA A 40 -10.10 -9.18 0.81
C ALA A 40 -8.70 -8.60 0.55
N TRP A 41 -7.87 -8.38 1.58
CA TRP A 41 -6.56 -7.74 1.46
C TRP A 41 -5.43 -8.74 1.67
N THR A 42 -5.55 -9.91 1.03
CA THR A 42 -4.59 -11.03 1.16
C THR A 42 -3.94 -11.41 -0.17
N VAL A 43 -2.74 -11.99 -0.08
CA VAL A 43 -2.04 -12.71 -1.16
C VAL A 43 -1.65 -14.09 -0.64
N GLY A 44 -2.07 -15.15 -1.32
CA GLY A 44 -1.84 -16.53 -0.86
C GLY A 44 -2.47 -16.82 0.51
N GLY A 45 -3.58 -16.15 0.83
CA GLY A 45 -4.28 -16.26 2.11
C GLY A 45 -3.61 -15.50 3.27
N LYS A 46 -2.47 -14.83 3.04
CA LYS A 46 -1.81 -14.00 4.06
C LYS A 46 -2.08 -12.52 3.83
N PRO A 47 -2.29 -11.70 4.89
CA PRO A 47 -2.47 -10.26 4.77
C PRO A 47 -1.32 -9.60 4.00
N HIS A 48 -1.67 -8.73 3.06
CA HIS A 48 -0.73 -8.09 2.13
C HIS A 48 0.21 -7.11 2.83
N GLY A 49 1.50 -7.11 2.47
CA GLY A 49 2.53 -6.29 3.11
C GLY A 49 2.21 -4.79 3.09
N GLY A 50 1.92 -4.24 1.90
CA GLY A 50 1.48 -2.86 1.75
C GLY A 50 0.17 -2.49 2.48
N PHE A 51 -0.71 -3.47 2.76
CA PHE A 51 -1.91 -3.22 3.59
C PHE A 51 -1.53 -3.11 5.08
N LEU A 52 -0.62 -3.96 5.55
CA LEU A 52 -0.06 -3.87 6.90
C LEU A 52 0.68 -2.55 7.10
N MET A 53 1.43 -2.08 6.10
CA MET A 53 2.08 -0.76 6.11
C MET A 53 1.07 0.38 6.32
N ALA A 54 -0.08 0.32 5.66
CA ALA A 54 -1.16 1.31 5.83
C ALA A 54 -1.73 1.30 7.26
N LEU A 55 -1.87 0.12 7.90
CA LEU A 55 -2.30 0.02 9.29
C LEU A 55 -1.28 0.64 10.26
N LEU A 56 0.01 0.33 10.09
CA LEU A 56 1.09 0.92 10.89
C LEU A 56 1.06 2.45 10.78
N ALA A 57 0.95 2.96 9.55
CA ALA A 57 0.88 4.39 9.27
C ALA A 57 -0.33 5.07 9.93
N ARG A 58 -1.52 4.46 9.85
CA ARG A 58 -2.74 4.99 10.48
C ARG A 58 -2.62 5.04 12.01
N ALA A 59 -2.09 3.99 12.64
CA ALA A 59 -1.87 3.97 14.09
C ALA A 59 -0.86 5.03 14.54
N ALA A 60 0.25 5.18 13.80
CA ALA A 60 1.24 6.21 14.08
C ALA A 60 0.70 7.63 13.91
N VAL A 61 -0.05 7.90 12.83
CA VAL A 61 -0.70 9.21 12.60
C VAL A 61 -1.71 9.52 13.70
N ALA A 62 -2.53 8.55 14.12
CA ALA A 62 -3.47 8.73 15.22
C ALA A 62 -2.75 9.04 16.54
N THR A 63 -1.62 8.37 16.79
CA THR A 63 -0.78 8.60 17.99
C THR A 63 -0.15 10.00 17.96
N ALA A 64 0.48 10.38 16.85
CA ALA A 64 1.11 11.69 16.69
C ALA A 64 0.10 12.85 16.70
N GLY A 65 -1.09 12.63 16.16
CA GLY A 65 -2.18 13.62 16.07
C GLY A 65 -2.86 13.93 17.41
N SER A 66 -2.62 13.15 18.46
CA SER A 66 -3.15 13.42 19.81
C SER A 66 -2.65 14.73 20.43
N GLY A 67 -1.62 15.38 19.84
CA GLY A 67 -1.04 16.64 20.35
C GLY A 67 -0.69 17.71 19.31
N SER A 68 -1.10 17.61 18.03
CA SER A 68 -0.75 18.59 16.97
C SER A 68 -1.68 18.51 15.74
N PRO A 69 -1.72 19.53 14.84
CA PRO A 69 -2.61 19.51 13.68
C PRO A 69 -2.26 18.38 12.70
N VAL A 70 -3.26 17.94 11.92
CA VAL A 70 -3.26 16.84 10.93
C VAL A 70 -1.87 16.38 10.50
N ALA A 71 -1.45 15.23 11.02
CA ALA A 71 -0.21 14.55 10.66
C ALA A 71 -0.44 13.61 9.47
N ASP A 72 0.52 13.61 8.55
CA ASP A 72 0.65 12.67 7.45
C ASP A 72 1.84 11.74 7.71
N PRO A 73 1.80 10.47 7.27
CA PRO A 73 2.99 9.64 7.25
C PRO A 73 3.89 10.12 6.12
N LEU A 74 5.16 10.36 6.43
CA LEU A 74 6.21 10.75 5.48
C LEU A 74 7.06 9.54 5.09
N ALA A 75 7.36 8.69 6.07
CA ALA A 75 8.10 7.45 5.86
C ALA A 75 7.55 6.36 6.77
N VAL A 76 7.48 5.14 6.25
CA VAL A 76 7.12 3.92 6.99
C VAL A 76 8.19 2.89 6.66
N SER A 77 8.80 2.30 7.68
CA SER A 77 9.71 1.16 7.53
C SER A 77 9.15 0.01 8.33
N ALA A 78 9.17 -1.20 7.78
CA ALA A 78 8.67 -2.39 8.44
C ALA A 78 9.60 -3.59 8.24
N GLN A 79 9.68 -4.41 9.28
CA GLN A 79 10.27 -5.75 9.31
C GLN A 79 9.14 -6.76 9.46
N PHE A 80 9.04 -7.72 8.55
CA PHE A 80 8.02 -8.77 8.58
C PHE A 80 8.60 -10.00 9.28
N LEU A 81 8.27 -10.18 10.55
CA LEU A 81 8.84 -11.24 11.38
C LEU A 81 8.13 -12.58 11.18
N ARG A 82 6.83 -12.53 10.93
CA ARG A 82 5.99 -13.67 10.59
C ARG A 82 4.70 -13.20 9.93
N PRO A 83 4.11 -13.97 9.01
CA PRO A 83 2.84 -13.60 8.40
C PRO A 83 1.72 -13.69 9.45
N PRO A 84 0.93 -12.62 9.67
CA PRO A 84 -0.30 -12.73 10.44
C PRO A 84 -1.35 -13.56 9.67
N GLU A 85 -2.38 -14.01 10.39
CA GLU A 85 -3.59 -14.61 9.82
C GLU A 85 -4.70 -13.56 9.66
N VAL A 86 -5.70 -13.89 8.85
CA VAL A 86 -6.97 -13.14 8.80
C VAL A 86 -7.61 -13.10 10.20
N GLY A 87 -8.15 -11.93 10.57
CA GLY A 87 -8.80 -11.68 11.84
C GLY A 87 -8.13 -10.59 12.69
N PRO A 88 -8.44 -10.52 13.99
CA PRO A 88 -8.08 -9.37 14.82
C PRO A 88 -6.58 -9.31 15.12
N VAL A 89 -6.07 -8.08 15.19
CA VAL A 89 -4.70 -7.76 15.59
C VAL A 89 -4.67 -6.59 16.55
N LEU A 90 -3.57 -6.48 17.29
CA LEU A 90 -3.22 -5.34 18.13
C LEU A 90 -2.08 -4.56 17.48
N LEU A 91 -2.12 -3.24 17.60
CA LEU A 91 -1.02 -2.36 17.24
C LEU A 91 -0.63 -1.55 18.47
N ARG A 92 0.63 -1.66 18.91
CA ARG A 92 1.18 -0.86 20.01
C ARG A 92 2.07 0.23 19.44
N THR A 93 1.83 1.46 19.82
CA THR A 93 2.59 2.62 19.37
C THR A 93 3.38 3.24 20.51
N ASP A 94 4.56 3.76 20.18
CA ASP A 94 5.37 4.52 21.11
C ASP A 94 6.05 5.70 20.41
N ILE A 95 5.93 6.90 20.98
CA ILE A 95 6.53 8.11 20.42
C ILE A 95 8.01 8.12 20.78
N ARG A 96 8.85 7.82 19.79
CA ARG A 96 10.32 7.77 19.94
C ARG A 96 10.95 9.17 19.89
N LYS A 97 10.32 10.09 19.17
CA LYS A 97 10.73 11.48 19.07
C LYS A 97 9.52 12.34 18.74
N SER A 98 9.33 13.42 19.50
CA SER A 98 8.40 14.49 19.15
C SER A 98 9.19 15.73 18.72
N GLY A 99 8.81 16.33 17.60
CA GLY A 99 9.51 17.49 17.05
C GLY A 99 8.58 18.36 16.22
N ARG A 100 9.00 19.61 15.97
CA ARG A 100 8.18 20.60 15.25
C ARG A 100 7.86 20.19 13.81
N GLN A 101 8.81 19.57 13.12
CA GLN A 101 8.65 19.17 11.71
C GLN A 101 8.19 17.73 11.56
N ALA A 102 8.64 16.86 12.47
CA ALA A 102 8.36 15.43 12.39
C ALA A 102 8.30 14.79 13.78
N THR A 103 7.38 13.83 13.90
CA THR A 103 7.24 12.92 15.04
C THR A 103 7.52 11.50 14.56
N VAL A 104 8.41 10.80 15.26
CA VAL A 104 8.77 9.42 14.96
C VAL A 104 8.05 8.50 15.95
N VAL A 105 7.32 7.53 15.42
CA VAL A 105 6.52 6.58 16.19
C VAL A 105 6.95 5.16 15.84
N SER A 106 7.34 4.34 16.80
CA SER A 106 7.46 2.90 16.60
C SER A 106 6.07 2.27 16.70
N VAL A 107 5.81 1.26 15.87
CA VAL A 107 4.54 0.54 15.83
C VAL A 107 4.82 -0.96 15.76
N HIS A 108 4.27 -1.70 16.72
CA HIS A 108 4.37 -3.17 16.77
C HIS A 108 2.99 -3.76 16.49
N LEU A 109 2.87 -4.52 15.41
CA LEU A 109 1.67 -5.28 15.09
C LEU A 109 1.81 -6.70 15.63
N GLU A 110 0.90 -7.07 16.51
CA GLU A 110 0.89 -8.35 17.20
C GLU A 110 -0.41 -9.12 16.91
N GLN A 111 -0.29 -10.44 16.79
CA GLN A 111 -1.44 -11.34 16.72
C GLN A 111 -1.22 -12.53 17.66
N ARG A 112 -2.25 -12.85 18.47
CA ARG A 112 -2.20 -13.97 19.44
C ARG A 112 -0.96 -13.95 20.33
N GLY A 113 -0.56 -12.75 20.78
CA GLY A 113 0.60 -12.53 21.66
C GLY A 113 1.96 -12.65 20.97
N GLN A 114 2.01 -12.68 19.63
CA GLN A 114 3.25 -12.78 18.87
C GLN A 114 3.45 -11.55 17.99
N SER A 115 4.69 -11.03 17.95
CA SER A 115 5.09 -9.95 17.04
C SER A 115 5.07 -10.44 15.59
N CYS A 116 4.25 -9.80 14.76
CA CYS A 116 4.10 -10.10 13.34
C CYS A 116 4.88 -9.13 12.47
N VAL A 117 4.70 -7.83 12.73
CA VAL A 117 5.38 -6.76 11.99
C VAL A 117 5.85 -5.71 12.98
N GLU A 118 7.10 -5.29 12.83
CA GLU A 118 7.67 -4.18 13.59
C GLU A 118 8.01 -3.05 12.63
N GLY A 119 7.55 -1.85 12.94
CA GLY A 119 7.80 -0.71 12.08
C GLY A 119 8.08 0.58 12.80
N VAL A 120 8.66 1.51 12.05
CA VAL A 120 8.89 2.90 12.49
C VAL A 120 8.29 3.82 11.44
N VAL A 121 7.45 4.74 11.90
CA VAL A 121 6.76 5.71 11.08
C VAL A 121 7.25 7.11 11.43
N THR A 122 7.77 7.82 10.43
CA THR A 122 7.99 9.25 10.53
C THR A 122 6.74 9.95 10.04
N THR A 123 6.12 10.73 10.91
CA THR A 123 4.95 11.57 10.61
C THR A 123 5.35 13.03 10.51
N GLY A 124 4.59 13.82 9.76
CA GLY A 124 4.80 15.26 9.59
C GLY A 124 3.75 15.84 8.64
N ARG A 125 4.12 16.82 7.83
CA ARG A 125 3.22 17.38 6.81
C ARG A 125 3.72 17.02 5.41
N LEU A 126 2.88 16.38 4.61
CA LEU A 126 3.25 16.12 3.21
C LEU A 126 3.40 17.43 2.42
N PRO A 127 4.42 17.54 1.54
CA PRO A 127 4.59 18.67 0.64
C PRO A 127 3.34 18.93 -0.21
N ARG A 128 3.05 20.20 -0.48
CA ARG A 128 1.93 20.63 -1.35
C ARG A 128 2.43 21.18 -2.68
N GLU A 129 3.58 21.83 -2.64
CA GLU A 129 4.35 22.37 -3.75
C GLU A 129 4.76 21.29 -4.76
N ARG A 130 5.01 21.70 -6.00
CA ARG A 130 5.57 20.82 -7.03
C ARG A 130 7.01 20.46 -6.68
N ALA A 131 7.45 19.29 -7.10
CA ALA A 131 8.85 18.91 -6.96
C ALA A 131 9.73 19.90 -7.74
N ALA A 132 10.80 20.37 -7.12
CA ALA A 132 11.81 21.21 -7.80
C ALA A 132 12.55 20.41 -8.89
N TRP A 133 12.65 19.09 -8.73
CA TRP A 133 13.24 18.17 -9.68
C TRP A 133 12.67 16.77 -9.49
N SER A 134 12.51 16.03 -10.59
CA SER A 134 12.14 14.62 -10.57
C SER A 134 12.52 13.94 -11.88
N ASP A 135 13.05 12.74 -11.79
CA ASP A 135 13.20 11.81 -12.92
C ASP A 135 12.26 10.63 -12.67
N LEU A 136 11.14 10.59 -13.42
CA LEU A 136 10.04 9.66 -13.18
C LEU A 136 9.78 8.80 -14.41
N PRO A 137 9.31 7.54 -14.21
CA PRO A 137 8.88 6.69 -15.30
C PRO A 137 7.85 7.37 -16.20
N ASN A 138 8.05 7.25 -17.51
CA ASN A 138 7.06 7.68 -18.48
C ASN A 138 6.00 6.58 -18.66
N GLN A 139 4.82 6.78 -18.06
CA GLN A 139 3.68 5.87 -18.15
C GLN A 139 2.38 6.69 -18.33
N PRO A 140 1.47 6.28 -19.26
CA PRO A 140 0.23 7.01 -19.48
C PRO A 140 -0.63 7.04 -18.22
N ALA A 141 -1.37 8.13 -18.01
CA ALA A 141 -2.21 8.34 -16.82
C ALA A 141 -3.25 7.23 -16.63
N GLU A 142 -3.90 6.84 -17.72
CA GLU A 142 -4.86 5.74 -17.76
C GLU A 142 -4.19 4.46 -18.28
N PRO A 143 -4.64 3.28 -17.82
CA PRO A 143 -4.22 2.01 -18.40
C PRO A 143 -4.58 1.95 -19.89
N PRO A 144 -3.63 1.61 -20.78
CA PRO A 144 -3.92 1.35 -22.18
C PRO A 144 -4.96 0.25 -22.37
N GLY A 145 -5.64 0.22 -23.53
CA GLY A 145 -6.69 -0.76 -23.81
C GLY A 145 -6.24 -2.22 -23.81
N ASN A 146 -4.93 -2.48 -23.99
CA ASN A 146 -4.34 -3.82 -23.91
C ASN A 146 -3.79 -4.16 -22.50
N ALA A 147 -3.93 -3.27 -21.52
CA ALA A 147 -3.49 -3.56 -20.15
C ALA A 147 -4.33 -4.70 -19.56
N VAL A 148 -3.64 -5.70 -19.03
CA VAL A 148 -4.24 -6.95 -18.57
C VAL A 148 -4.89 -6.73 -17.21
N ASP A 149 -6.15 -7.15 -17.07
CA ASP A 149 -6.82 -7.18 -15.76
C ASP A 149 -6.22 -8.30 -14.91
N VAL A 150 -5.56 -7.96 -13.80
CA VAL A 150 -5.02 -8.98 -12.90
C VAL A 150 -6.15 -9.83 -12.29
N ALA A 151 -7.35 -9.25 -12.12
CA ALA A 151 -8.52 -9.98 -11.63
C ALA A 151 -9.05 -11.03 -12.62
N ALA A 152 -8.70 -10.93 -13.91
CA ALA A 152 -9.09 -11.90 -14.93
C ALA A 152 -8.05 -13.01 -15.12
N LEU A 153 -6.88 -12.90 -14.49
CA LEU A 153 -5.83 -13.92 -14.57
C LEU A 153 -6.11 -15.08 -13.59
N PRO A 154 -5.64 -16.31 -13.87
CA PRO A 154 -5.77 -17.45 -12.94
C PRO A 154 -5.25 -17.16 -11.52
N MET A 155 -4.23 -16.29 -11.42
CA MET A 155 -3.64 -15.85 -10.15
C MET A 155 -4.54 -14.94 -9.30
N ALA A 156 -5.67 -14.45 -9.82
CA ALA A 156 -6.61 -13.62 -9.04
C ALA A 156 -7.12 -14.33 -7.77
N SER A 157 -7.22 -15.65 -7.80
CA SER A 157 -7.58 -16.47 -6.63
C SER A 157 -6.57 -16.38 -5.48
N VAL A 158 -5.30 -16.13 -5.82
CA VAL A 158 -4.18 -15.90 -4.90
C VAL A 158 -4.13 -14.42 -4.51
N PHE A 159 -4.31 -13.50 -5.46
CA PHE A 159 -4.27 -12.05 -5.27
C PHE A 159 -5.65 -11.46 -4.95
N ARG A 160 -6.17 -11.78 -3.76
CA ARG A 160 -7.52 -11.37 -3.32
C ARG A 160 -7.70 -9.86 -3.23
N LEU A 161 -6.62 -9.08 -3.09
CA LEU A 161 -6.64 -7.60 -3.11
C LEU A 161 -7.33 -7.01 -4.34
N THR A 162 -7.38 -7.74 -5.46
CA THR A 162 -8.10 -7.34 -6.69
C THR A 162 -9.63 -7.24 -6.50
N THR A 163 -10.16 -7.75 -5.38
CA THR A 163 -11.55 -7.55 -4.95
C THR A 163 -11.79 -6.16 -4.39
N GLY A 164 -10.78 -5.53 -3.78
CA GLY A 164 -10.84 -4.20 -3.18
C GLY A 164 -10.28 -3.08 -4.07
N CYS A 165 -9.51 -3.42 -5.11
CA CYS A 165 -8.92 -2.46 -6.04
C CYS A 165 -8.90 -2.99 -7.48
N ASP A 166 -8.94 -2.08 -8.46
CA ASP A 166 -8.62 -2.44 -9.83
C ASP A 166 -7.08 -2.47 -9.98
N VAL A 167 -6.55 -3.53 -10.59
CA VAL A 167 -5.11 -3.66 -10.91
C VAL A 167 -4.96 -4.03 -12.37
N ARG A 168 -4.28 -3.18 -13.14
CA ARG A 168 -3.98 -3.38 -14.56
C ARG A 168 -2.48 -3.57 -14.73
N LEU A 169 -2.06 -4.63 -15.39
CA LEU A 169 -0.67 -4.94 -15.69
C LEU A 169 -0.37 -4.58 -17.15
N ASP A 170 0.74 -3.87 -17.39
CA ASP A 170 1.24 -3.67 -18.75
C ASP A 170 1.75 -5.01 -19.28
N PRO A 171 1.21 -5.56 -20.37
CA PRO A 171 1.71 -6.80 -20.95
C PRO A 171 3.15 -6.66 -21.46
N ASN A 172 3.60 -5.43 -21.78
CA ASN A 172 4.97 -5.20 -22.24
C ASN A 172 5.95 -5.27 -21.06
N GLY A 173 6.82 -6.27 -21.08
CA GLY A 173 7.74 -6.60 -19.98
C GLY A 173 7.14 -7.54 -18.95
N ALA A 174 6.00 -8.18 -19.25
CA ALA A 174 5.38 -9.22 -18.44
C ALA A 174 5.29 -10.54 -19.23
N GLY A 175 6.38 -10.94 -19.90
CA GLY A 175 6.43 -12.12 -20.78
C GLY A 175 6.02 -13.43 -20.11
N PHE A 176 6.10 -13.51 -18.77
CA PHE A 176 5.60 -14.67 -18.01
C PHE A 176 4.11 -14.95 -18.25
N LEU A 177 3.32 -13.94 -18.63
CA LEU A 177 1.90 -14.12 -18.99
C LEU A 177 1.72 -15.04 -20.21
N HIS A 178 2.76 -15.18 -21.02
CA HIS A 178 2.79 -16.02 -22.22
C HIS A 178 3.82 -17.15 -22.10
N GLY A 179 4.25 -17.48 -20.87
CA GLY A 179 5.24 -18.53 -20.62
C GLY A 179 6.68 -18.18 -21.01
N HIS A 180 6.96 -16.90 -21.31
CA HIS A 180 8.30 -16.43 -21.60
C HIS A 180 9.04 -16.04 -20.31
N ALA A 181 10.27 -16.51 -20.16
CA ALA A 181 11.22 -16.06 -19.15
C ALA A 181 12.43 -15.42 -19.85
N GLY A 182 12.95 -14.33 -19.28
CA GLY A 182 14.09 -13.58 -19.84
C GLY A 182 13.88 -12.08 -19.92
N ASP A 183 12.65 -11.60 -19.70
CA ASP A 183 12.39 -10.17 -19.57
C ASP A 183 13.18 -9.59 -18.38
N PRO A 184 13.65 -8.33 -18.47
CA PRO A 184 14.19 -7.63 -17.30
C PRO A 184 13.16 -7.68 -16.16
N PRO A 185 13.57 -7.87 -14.89
CA PRO A 185 12.65 -7.95 -13.76
C PRO A 185 12.11 -6.55 -13.42
N ARG A 186 11.26 -6.03 -14.31
CA ARG A 186 10.62 -4.73 -14.28
C ARG A 186 9.17 -4.90 -14.71
N LEU A 187 8.25 -4.36 -13.93
CA LEU A 187 6.82 -4.37 -14.24
C LEU A 187 6.25 -2.96 -14.18
N ARG A 188 5.22 -2.72 -14.99
CA ARG A 188 4.44 -1.48 -14.98
C ARG A 188 2.98 -1.81 -14.77
N LEU A 189 2.33 -1.10 -13.86
CA LEU A 189 0.96 -1.34 -13.44
C LEU A 189 0.18 -0.04 -13.28
N TRP A 190 -1.14 -0.14 -13.32
CA TRP A 190 -2.06 0.89 -12.87
C TRP A 190 -2.93 0.31 -11.75
N VAL A 191 -3.10 1.06 -10.67
CA VAL A 191 -3.91 0.65 -9.52
C VAL A 191 -4.78 1.78 -9.02
N ARG A 192 -6.02 1.47 -8.65
CA ARG A 192 -6.91 2.37 -7.91
C ARG A 192 -7.84 1.59 -6.98
N PRO A 193 -8.25 2.14 -5.83
CA PRO A 193 -9.23 1.49 -4.98
C PRO A 193 -10.60 1.49 -5.66
N ARG A 194 -11.42 0.46 -5.39
CA ARG A 194 -12.81 0.43 -5.87
C ARG A 194 -13.70 1.24 -4.91
N GLY A 195 -14.57 2.10 -5.45
CA GLY A 195 -15.58 2.79 -4.66
C GLY A 195 -15.08 3.93 -3.77
N GLU A 196 -13.82 4.36 -3.91
CA GLU A 196 -13.27 5.53 -3.20
C GLU A 196 -12.14 6.20 -3.99
N GLN A 197 -11.67 7.33 -3.48
CA GLN A 197 -10.51 8.03 -4.02
C GLN A 197 -9.22 7.49 -3.39
N VAL A 198 -8.13 7.60 -4.15
CA VAL A 198 -6.78 7.31 -3.64
C VAL A 198 -6.42 8.28 -2.50
N ASP A 199 -5.82 7.74 -1.44
CA ASP A 199 -5.26 8.50 -0.32
C ASP A 199 -3.77 8.11 -0.10
N PRO A 200 -3.03 8.80 0.78
CA PRO A 200 -1.65 8.45 1.04
C PRO A 200 -1.48 7.03 1.64
N MET A 201 -2.49 6.45 2.30
CA MET A 201 -2.40 5.09 2.82
C MET A 201 -2.51 4.07 1.68
N PHE A 202 -3.38 4.32 0.71
CA PHE A 202 -3.51 3.50 -0.48
C PHE A 202 -2.25 3.58 -1.35
N ALA A 203 -1.58 4.73 -1.37
CA ALA A 203 -0.28 4.88 -2.05
C ALA A 203 0.83 3.98 -1.44
N LEU A 204 0.77 3.68 -0.13
CA LEU A 204 1.65 2.68 0.48
C LEU A 204 1.32 1.27 -0.02
N LEU A 205 0.04 0.91 -0.10
CA LEU A 205 -0.39 -0.38 -0.67
C LEU A 205 0.04 -0.51 -2.14
N ALA A 206 -0.14 0.55 -2.92
CA ALA A 206 0.28 0.60 -4.32
C ALA A 206 1.79 0.39 -4.51
N GLY A 207 2.61 0.80 -3.55
CA GLY A 207 4.06 0.57 -3.56
C GLY A 207 4.47 -0.91 -3.41
N ASP A 208 3.54 -1.80 -3.11
CA ASP A 208 3.77 -3.23 -2.91
C ASP A 208 2.79 -4.10 -3.73
N VAL A 209 1.97 -3.50 -4.61
CA VAL A 209 0.85 -4.19 -5.26
C VAL A 209 1.24 -5.13 -6.40
N SER A 210 2.49 -5.07 -6.86
CA SER A 210 2.92 -5.85 -8.01
C SER A 210 2.92 -7.35 -7.72
N VAL A 211 2.61 -8.14 -8.74
CA VAL A 211 3.06 -9.53 -8.76
C VAL A 211 4.60 -9.58 -8.68
N PRO A 212 5.21 -10.67 -8.19
CA PRO A 212 6.67 -10.73 -8.05
C PRO A 212 7.37 -10.51 -9.40
N VAL A 213 8.25 -9.50 -9.45
CA VAL A 213 9.06 -9.19 -10.64
C VAL A 213 9.97 -10.35 -11.06
N THR A 214 10.23 -11.28 -10.15
CA THR A 214 10.97 -12.52 -10.42
C THR A 214 10.23 -13.49 -11.32
N PHE A 215 8.93 -13.29 -11.57
CA PHE A 215 8.17 -14.09 -12.54
C PHE A 215 8.76 -13.93 -13.95
N ASN A 216 9.28 -12.75 -14.30
CA ASN A 216 10.00 -12.53 -15.57
C ASN A 216 11.26 -13.42 -15.70
N LEU A 217 11.79 -13.92 -14.59
CA LEU A 217 12.92 -14.85 -14.55
C LEU A 217 12.49 -16.32 -14.46
N GLY A 218 11.19 -16.60 -14.63
CA GLY A 218 10.62 -17.94 -14.49
C GLY A 218 10.49 -18.45 -13.05
N ARG A 219 10.70 -17.59 -12.04
CA ARG A 219 10.64 -17.97 -10.63
C ARG A 219 9.26 -17.74 -10.04
N PHE A 220 8.40 -18.74 -10.17
CA PHE A 220 7.04 -18.72 -9.63
C PHE A 220 6.98 -19.37 -8.25
N GLY A 221 6.18 -18.80 -7.35
CA GLY A 221 5.92 -19.40 -6.04
C GLY A 221 5.81 -18.36 -4.92
N TRP A 222 6.03 -18.84 -3.69
CA TRP A 222 5.94 -18.02 -2.48
C TRP A 222 7.09 -17.00 -2.43
N THR A 223 6.74 -15.73 -2.30
CA THR A 223 7.70 -14.62 -2.24
C THR A 223 7.45 -13.72 -1.03
N PRO A 224 7.86 -14.13 0.17
CA PRO A 224 7.63 -13.34 1.37
C PRO A 224 8.52 -12.10 1.36
N THR A 225 7.91 -10.95 1.63
CA THR A 225 8.63 -9.72 1.99
C THR A 225 9.30 -9.90 3.34
N VAL A 226 10.57 -9.53 3.44
CA VAL A 226 11.34 -9.54 4.70
C VAL A 226 11.39 -8.13 5.29
N GLN A 227 11.61 -7.13 4.43
CA GLN A 227 11.68 -5.72 4.80
C GLN A 227 11.00 -4.88 3.73
N LEU A 228 10.21 -3.87 4.12
CA LEU A 228 9.63 -2.87 3.21
C LEU A 228 9.73 -1.46 3.80
N THR A 229 10.25 -0.52 3.01
CA THR A 229 10.26 0.91 3.34
C THR A 229 9.48 1.68 2.30
N GLY A 230 8.46 2.43 2.72
CA GLY A 230 7.68 3.35 1.90
C GLY A 230 7.94 4.80 2.27
N LEU A 231 8.17 5.66 1.27
CA LEU A 231 8.36 7.09 1.39
C LEU A 231 7.22 7.81 0.67
N LEU A 232 6.36 8.49 1.43
CA LEU A 232 5.26 9.27 0.87
C LEU A 232 5.76 10.68 0.53
N ARG A 233 5.43 11.13 -0.68
CA ARG A 233 6.03 12.33 -1.29
C ARG A 233 5.02 13.45 -1.51
N SER A 234 3.75 13.11 -1.71
CA SER A 234 2.64 14.07 -1.74
C SER A 234 1.30 13.35 -1.54
N ARG A 235 0.22 14.11 -1.35
CA ARG A 235 -1.14 13.56 -1.44
C ARG A 235 -1.48 13.28 -2.90
N PRO A 236 -2.04 12.10 -3.23
CA PRO A 236 -2.36 11.76 -4.61
C PRO A 236 -3.57 12.54 -5.13
N ALA A 237 -3.52 12.94 -6.39
CA ALA A 237 -4.71 13.37 -7.12
C ALA A 237 -5.65 12.19 -7.40
N PRO A 238 -6.98 12.42 -7.54
CA PRO A 238 -7.93 11.35 -7.86
C PRO A 238 -7.62 10.67 -9.20
N GLY A 239 -7.88 9.36 -9.28
CA GLY A 239 -7.67 8.56 -10.49
C GLY A 239 -6.73 7.38 -10.26
N TRP A 240 -6.13 6.89 -11.34
CA TRP A 240 -5.16 5.79 -11.29
C TRP A 240 -3.82 6.23 -10.70
N LEU A 241 -3.26 5.38 -9.86
CA LEU A 241 -1.84 5.39 -9.55
C LEU A 241 -1.10 4.53 -10.58
N ARG A 242 -0.03 5.07 -11.13
CA ARG A 242 0.92 4.38 -12.02
C ARG A 242 2.06 3.86 -11.19
N VAL A 243 2.36 2.59 -11.32
CA VAL A 243 3.40 1.91 -10.54
C VAL A 243 4.40 1.32 -11.50
N GLN A 244 5.65 1.75 -11.43
CA GLN A 244 6.77 1.00 -12.01
C GLN A 244 7.50 0.30 -10.87
N VAL A 245 7.76 -0.98 -11.03
CA VAL A 245 8.57 -1.78 -10.10
C VAL A 245 9.80 -2.28 -10.83
N ASP A 246 10.97 -2.06 -10.24
CA ASP A 246 12.27 -2.47 -10.74
C ASP A 246 12.95 -3.42 -9.76
N CYS A 247 13.68 -4.42 -10.25
CA CYS A 247 14.60 -5.22 -9.45
C CYS A 247 16.02 -5.03 -10.00
N ARG A 248 16.97 -4.73 -9.13
CA ARG A 248 18.38 -4.51 -9.51
C ARG A 248 19.18 -5.80 -9.46
N ALA A 249 18.89 -6.68 -8.52
CA ALA A 249 19.64 -7.90 -8.33
C ALA A 249 18.78 -9.05 -7.78
N VAL A 250 19.08 -10.25 -8.28
CA VAL A 250 18.58 -11.51 -7.71
C VAL A 250 19.79 -12.38 -7.40
N HIS A 251 20.03 -12.65 -6.12
CA HIS A 251 21.16 -13.45 -5.66
C HIS A 251 20.67 -14.60 -4.77
N GLY A 252 20.82 -15.84 -5.25
CA GLY A 252 20.22 -17.00 -4.60
C GLY A 252 18.71 -16.84 -4.53
N ALA A 253 18.13 -16.92 -3.33
CA ALA A 253 16.71 -16.64 -3.11
C ALA A 253 16.38 -15.14 -2.96
N TRP A 254 17.35 -14.28 -2.70
CA TRP A 254 17.10 -12.88 -2.34
C TRP A 254 16.94 -11.98 -3.56
N PHE A 255 16.01 -11.04 -3.50
CA PHE A 255 15.87 -9.99 -4.49
C PHE A 255 15.37 -8.68 -3.88
N ASP A 256 15.71 -7.57 -4.53
CA ASP A 256 15.14 -6.26 -4.26
C ASP A 256 13.95 -5.96 -5.18
N SER A 257 13.02 -5.14 -4.69
CA SER A 257 11.95 -4.58 -5.51
C SER A 257 11.72 -3.12 -5.15
N ASP A 258 11.94 -2.25 -6.13
CA ASP A 258 11.89 -0.80 -6.05
C ASP A 258 10.66 -0.28 -6.80
N ALA A 259 9.63 0.12 -6.07
CA ALA A 259 8.42 0.70 -6.64
C ALA A 259 8.48 2.24 -6.66
N THR A 260 8.12 2.81 -7.80
CA THR A 260 7.83 4.25 -7.97
C THR A 260 6.35 4.42 -8.31
N VAL A 261 5.64 5.19 -7.49
CA VAL A 261 4.19 5.40 -7.61
C VAL A 261 3.90 6.86 -7.97
N VAL A 262 3.21 7.06 -9.09
CA VAL A 262 2.88 8.39 -9.64
C VAL A 262 1.37 8.52 -9.78
N ASP A 263 0.77 9.60 -9.28
CA ASP A 263 -0.69 9.82 -9.36
C ASP A 263 -1.18 10.12 -10.78
N SER A 264 -2.46 10.38 -11.01
CA SER A 264 -3.01 10.68 -12.35
C SER A 264 -2.44 11.95 -13.01
N THR A 265 -1.86 12.87 -12.24
CA THR A 265 -1.42 14.21 -12.71
C THR A 265 0.07 14.30 -13.02
N GLY A 266 0.85 13.25 -12.76
CA GLY A 266 2.30 13.27 -12.97
C GLY A 266 3.12 13.42 -11.70
N ARG A 267 2.48 13.45 -10.52
CA ARG A 267 3.21 13.69 -9.27
C ARG A 267 3.66 12.38 -8.64
N LEU A 268 4.92 12.32 -8.24
CA LEU A 268 5.44 11.26 -7.39
C LEU A 268 4.71 11.31 -6.04
N VAL A 269 4.06 10.21 -5.66
CA VAL A 269 3.30 10.11 -4.39
C VAL A 269 3.89 9.12 -3.41
N CYS A 270 4.49 8.04 -3.90
CA CYS A 270 5.13 7.04 -3.06
C CYS A 270 6.36 6.47 -3.76
N GLN A 271 7.40 6.19 -3.00
CA GLN A 271 8.49 5.31 -3.39
C GLN A 271 8.57 4.20 -2.38
N ALA A 272 8.70 2.95 -2.81
CA ALA A 272 8.89 1.84 -1.90
C ALA A 272 10.08 0.98 -2.32
N ARG A 273 10.80 0.45 -1.35
CA ARG A 273 11.85 -0.54 -1.55
C ARG A 273 11.60 -1.71 -0.62
N GLN A 274 11.62 -2.91 -1.18
CA GLN A 274 11.58 -4.14 -0.41
C GLN A 274 12.78 -5.04 -0.64
N LEU A 275 13.12 -5.80 0.40
CA LEU A 275 13.94 -6.99 0.32
C LEU A 275 13.02 -8.20 0.55
N ALA A 276 13.06 -9.16 -0.37
CA ALA A 276 12.18 -10.33 -0.34
C ALA A 276 12.92 -11.61 -0.75
N LEU A 277 12.29 -12.75 -0.46
CA LEU A 277 12.71 -14.05 -0.94
C LEU A 277 11.92 -14.42 -2.19
N SER A 278 12.56 -15.10 -3.12
CA SER A 278 11.98 -15.69 -4.33
C SER A 278 12.01 -17.20 -4.22
N ALA A 279 11.07 -17.86 -4.90
CA ALA A 279 11.16 -19.29 -5.14
C ALA A 279 12.48 -19.61 -5.88
N GLN A 280 13.15 -20.68 -5.47
CA GLN A 280 14.28 -21.20 -6.23
C GLN A 280 13.74 -21.96 -7.44
N GLY A 281 14.33 -21.71 -8.61
CA GLY A 281 14.05 -22.45 -9.83
C GLY A 281 14.71 -23.82 -9.84
#